data_AF-A0A2V9H526-F1
#
_entry.id   AF-A0A2V9H526-F1
#
_cell.length_a   1.000
_cell.length_b   1.000
_cell.length_c   1.000
_cell.angle_alpha   90.00
_cell.angle_beta   90.00
_cell.angle_gamma   90.00
#
_symmetry.space_group_name_H-M   'P 1'
#
loop_
_entity.id
_entity.type
_entity.pdbx_description
1 polymer ?
#
loop_
_entity_poly.entity_id
_entity_poly.type
_entity_poly.pdbx_seq_one_letter_code
_entity_poly.pdbx_strand_id
1 'polypeptide(L)'
;MYKIARACFRSISAVAPSNSAVGGGDRTVRAESLVTSPDYFTLLGAKPQLGRAYTAQDAVPGFLEPVVISNGFWQRNYGSDPKIIGRKMRLDSDLYTIVGVMPPGFRHPGRTLNTDVDVWIATGFNGLPFPVPAVRSQRMIPAAIARLKPGLTVAQAQARLDAYIPQLSREYLTEYPAAATWALRFR
;
A
#
# COMPACT_ATOMS: atom_id res chain seq x y z
N MET A 1 0.67 -18.99 -0.95
CA MET A 1 1.41 -17.71 -0.77
C MET A 1 1.74 -17.36 0.68
N TYR A 2 0.79 -17.44 1.63
CA TYR A 2 1.02 -17.04 3.03
C TYR A 2 2.19 -17.78 3.73
N LYS A 3 2.39 -19.08 3.45
CA LYS A 3 3.47 -19.90 4.05
C LYS A 3 4.87 -19.48 3.58
N ILE A 4 5.09 -19.28 2.27
CA ILE A 4 6.41 -18.89 1.73
C ILE A 4 6.76 -17.44 2.09
N ALA A 5 5.76 -16.54 2.08
CA ALA A 5 5.96 -15.15 2.45
C ALA A 5 6.42 -15.05 3.92
N ARG A 6 5.80 -15.83 4.81
CA ARG A 6 6.23 -15.94 6.21
C ARG A 6 7.61 -16.58 6.38
N ALA A 7 8.12 -17.35 5.43
CA ALA A 7 9.44 -17.95 5.50
C ALA A 7 10.55 -16.93 5.22
N CYS A 8 10.32 -15.99 4.29
CA CYS A 8 11.32 -15.02 3.83
C CYS A 8 11.20 -13.64 4.48
N PHE A 9 9.99 -13.20 4.81
CA PHE A 9 9.73 -11.83 5.21
C PHE A 9 9.33 -11.73 6.69
N ARG A 10 9.82 -10.67 7.34
CA ARG A 10 9.38 -10.26 8.68
C ARG A 10 8.06 -9.50 8.61
N SER A 11 7.88 -8.69 7.57
CA SER A 11 6.65 -7.93 7.31
C SER A 11 6.48 -7.71 5.81
N ILE A 12 5.23 -7.57 5.38
CA ILE A 12 4.85 -7.34 3.98
C ILE A 12 3.65 -6.41 3.96
N SER A 13 3.69 -5.42 3.07
CA SER A 13 2.57 -4.52 2.82
C SER A 13 2.25 -4.55 1.33
N ALA A 14 0.98 -4.76 1.00
CA ALA A 14 0.50 -4.56 -0.36
C ALA A 14 0.62 -3.08 -0.71
N VAL A 15 0.98 -2.80 -1.96
CA VAL A 15 1.02 -1.42 -2.49
C VAL A 15 0.37 -1.39 -3.86
N ALA A 16 -0.56 -0.46 -4.05
CA ALA A 16 -1.24 -0.24 -5.32
C ALA A 16 -1.24 1.27 -5.62
N PRO A 17 -0.54 1.70 -6.68
CA PRO A 17 -0.67 3.06 -7.22
C PRO A 17 -2.12 3.38 -7.56
N SER A 18 -2.54 4.60 -7.26
CA SER A 18 -3.83 5.14 -7.67
C SER A 18 -3.66 6.62 -8.02
N ASN A 19 -4.53 7.11 -8.90
CA ASN A 19 -4.72 8.53 -9.13
C ASN A 19 -6.06 8.92 -8.53
N SER A 20 -6.07 9.91 -7.65
CA SER A 20 -7.29 10.37 -7.01
C SER A 20 -7.47 11.87 -7.19
N ALA A 21 -8.72 12.28 -7.37
CA ALA A 21 -9.14 13.66 -7.33
C ALA A 21 -9.32 14.09 -5.86
N VAL A 22 -8.64 15.14 -5.42
CA VAL A 22 -8.80 15.72 -4.08
C VAL A 22 -9.64 16.99 -4.17
N GLY A 23 -10.68 17.09 -3.34
CA GLY A 23 -11.53 18.28 -3.24
C GLY A 23 -12.93 18.09 -3.83
N GLY A 24 -13.54 19.14 -4.37
CA GLY A 24 -14.82 19.07 -5.07
C GLY A 24 -15.39 20.47 -5.37
N GLY A 25 -16.30 20.54 -6.35
CA GLY A 25 -16.71 21.81 -6.95
C GLY A 25 -15.57 22.41 -7.80
N ASP A 26 -15.41 23.72 -7.76
CA ASP A 26 -14.46 24.46 -8.63
C ASP A 26 -12.97 24.25 -8.29
N ARG A 27 -12.67 23.52 -7.21
CA ARG A 27 -11.28 23.24 -6.79
C ARG A 27 -11.10 21.74 -6.59
N THR A 28 -10.67 21.09 -7.66
CA THR A 28 -10.23 19.70 -7.67
C THR A 28 -8.76 19.65 -8.07
N VAL A 29 -7.93 18.97 -7.29
CA VAL A 29 -6.52 18.75 -7.61
C VAL A 29 -6.27 17.26 -7.82
N ARG A 30 -5.46 16.91 -8.81
CA ARG A 30 -5.01 15.53 -8.99
C ARG A 30 -3.93 15.23 -7.96
N ALA A 31 -4.04 14.08 -7.29
CA ALA A 31 -3.06 13.60 -6.34
C ALA A 31 -2.61 12.18 -6.69
N GLU A 32 -1.30 11.96 -6.66
CA GLU A 32 -0.70 10.65 -6.82
C GLU A 32 -0.82 9.91 -5.48
N SER A 33 -1.67 8.89 -5.47
CA SER A 33 -2.07 8.18 -4.26
C SER A 33 -1.44 6.80 -4.22
N LEU A 34 -1.14 6.32 -3.02
CA LEU A 34 -0.68 4.97 -2.80
C LEU A 34 -1.62 4.26 -1.82
N VAL A 35 -2.34 3.26 -2.34
CA VAL A 35 -3.14 2.36 -1.53
C VAL A 35 -2.21 1.32 -0.90
N THR A 36 -2.30 1.14 0.41
CA THR A 36 -1.37 0.29 1.17
C THR A 36 -2.07 -0.59 2.19
N SER A 37 -1.40 -1.63 2.67
CA SER A 37 -1.86 -2.32 3.88
C SER A 37 -1.66 -1.43 5.13
N PRO A 38 -2.48 -1.58 6.19
CA PRO A 38 -2.42 -0.69 7.35
C PRO A 38 -1.08 -0.69 8.11
N ASP A 39 -0.20 -1.67 7.89
CA ASP A 39 1.13 -1.78 8.51
C ASP A 39 2.27 -1.11 7.71
N TYR A 40 1.96 -0.44 6.60
CA TYR A 40 2.93 0.14 5.67
C TYR A 40 4.00 1.02 6.34
N PHE A 41 3.59 1.99 7.16
CA PHE A 41 4.53 2.92 7.80
C PHE A 41 5.37 2.22 8.87
N THR A 42 4.78 1.30 9.62
CA THR A 42 5.50 0.46 10.59
C THR A 42 6.56 -0.40 9.90
N LEU A 43 6.23 -0.98 8.74
CA LEU A 43 7.17 -1.74 7.93
C LEU A 43 8.38 -0.89 7.52
N LEU A 44 8.15 0.35 7.11
CA LEU A 44 9.20 1.29 6.72
C LEU A 44 9.95 1.92 7.90
N GLY A 45 9.42 1.81 9.13
CA GLY A 45 9.93 2.55 10.28
C GLY A 45 9.71 4.06 10.16
N ALA A 46 8.73 4.46 9.34
CA ALA A 46 8.42 5.85 9.04
C ALA A 46 7.50 6.45 10.10
N LYS A 47 7.74 7.71 10.46
CA LYS A 47 6.91 8.47 11.40
C LYS A 47 6.50 9.80 10.78
N PRO A 48 5.22 10.20 10.87
CA PRO A 48 4.80 11.54 10.47
C PRO A 48 5.50 12.61 11.31
N GLN A 49 5.74 13.78 10.73
CA GLN A 49 6.20 14.97 11.47
C GLN A 49 5.06 15.65 12.25
N LEU A 50 3.82 15.42 11.81
CA LEU A 50 2.62 15.97 12.43
C LEU A 50 1.55 14.87 12.47
N GLY A 51 0.86 14.73 13.62
CA GLY A 51 -0.18 13.72 13.82
C GLY A 51 0.39 12.30 13.99
N ARG A 52 -0.32 11.30 13.44
CA ARG A 52 0.02 9.87 13.53
C ARG A 52 -0.09 9.18 12.17
N ALA A 53 0.54 8.01 12.06
CA ALA A 53 0.27 7.08 10.97
C ALA A 53 -0.94 6.20 11.35
N TYR A 54 -1.65 5.68 10.35
CA TYR A 54 -2.50 4.51 10.56
C TYR A 54 -1.62 3.27 10.81
N THR A 55 -2.19 2.29 11.51
CA THR A 55 -1.52 1.05 11.89
C THR A 55 -2.42 -0.17 11.67
N ALA A 56 -1.89 -1.37 11.88
CA ALA A 56 -2.66 -2.61 11.83
C ALA A 56 -3.87 -2.63 12.81
N GLN A 57 -3.83 -1.82 13.87
CA GLN A 57 -4.94 -1.70 14.82
C GLN A 57 -6.12 -0.89 14.27
N ASP A 58 -5.90 -0.05 13.25
CA ASP A 58 -6.96 0.68 12.55
C ASP A 58 -7.66 -0.19 11.49
N ALA A 59 -7.20 -1.43 11.28
CA ALA A 59 -7.64 -2.27 10.17
C ALA A 59 -9.14 -2.59 10.25
N VAL A 60 -9.85 -2.22 9.20
CA VAL A 60 -11.24 -2.62 8.94
C VAL A 60 -11.32 -3.35 7.60
N PRO A 61 -12.39 -4.13 7.35
CA PRO A 61 -12.71 -4.57 6.01
C PRO A 61 -12.87 -3.35 5.08
N GLY A 62 -12.26 -3.40 3.90
CA GLY A 62 -12.29 -2.36 2.90
C GLY A 62 -11.32 -1.23 3.19
N PHE A 63 -11.65 -0.04 2.68
CA PHE A 63 -10.85 1.16 2.86
C PHE A 63 -11.00 1.72 4.27
N LEU A 64 -9.86 2.18 4.82
CA LEU A 64 -9.80 2.87 6.09
C LEU A 64 -10.09 4.35 5.87
N GLU A 65 -10.85 4.94 6.79
CA GLU A 65 -11.12 6.37 6.85
C GLU A 65 -9.88 7.26 7.10
N PRO A 66 -8.88 6.88 7.92
CA PRO A 66 -7.67 7.68 8.09
C PRO A 66 -6.73 7.64 6.88
N VAL A 67 -6.25 8.81 6.47
CA VAL A 67 -5.22 9.00 5.43
C VAL A 67 -4.02 9.79 5.97
N VAL A 68 -2.88 9.56 5.34
CA VAL A 68 -1.64 10.30 5.61
C VAL A 68 -1.25 11.05 4.34
N ILE A 69 -0.81 12.30 4.46
CA ILE A 69 -0.39 13.11 3.30
C ILE A 69 1.10 13.42 3.33
N SER A 70 1.68 13.74 2.17
CA SER A 70 3.08 14.16 2.08
C SER A 70 3.26 15.60 2.51
N ASN A 71 4.47 15.96 2.98
CA ASN A 71 4.81 17.35 3.26
C ASN A 71 4.60 18.25 2.04
N GLY A 72 4.98 17.80 0.85
CA GLY A 72 4.82 18.58 -0.38
C GLY A 72 3.35 18.84 -0.71
N PHE A 73 2.49 17.84 -0.57
CA PHE A 73 1.05 17.99 -0.79
C PHE A 73 0.42 18.94 0.23
N TRP A 74 0.81 18.81 1.51
CA TRP A 74 0.39 19.68 2.60
C TRP A 74 0.78 21.16 2.36
N GLN A 75 2.01 21.42 1.93
CA GLN A 75 2.49 22.76 1.61
C GLN A 75 1.71 23.39 0.43
N ARG A 76 1.59 22.66 -0.68
CA ARG A 76 0.98 23.18 -1.93
C ARG A 76 -0.52 23.41 -1.82
N ASN A 77 -1.24 22.53 -1.11
CA ASN A 77 -2.71 22.53 -1.12
C ASN A 77 -3.35 23.05 0.17
N TYR A 78 -2.61 23.03 1.29
CA TYR A 78 -3.12 23.43 2.59
C TYR A 78 -2.27 24.52 3.26
N GLY A 79 -1.30 25.11 2.53
CA GLY A 79 -0.50 26.23 3.02
C GLY A 79 0.34 25.92 4.26
N SER A 80 0.66 24.65 4.50
CA SER A 80 1.34 24.19 5.72
C SER A 80 0.55 24.47 7.01
N ASP A 81 -0.78 24.51 6.96
CA ASP A 81 -1.62 24.73 8.14
C ASP A 81 -1.40 23.62 9.18
N PRO A 82 -0.88 23.91 10.39
CA PRO A 82 -0.65 22.91 11.43
C PRO A 82 -1.94 22.35 12.03
N LYS A 83 -3.10 22.99 11.77
CA LYS A 83 -4.43 22.51 12.18
C LYS A 83 -5.04 21.50 11.20
N ILE A 84 -4.25 20.96 10.27
CA ILE A 84 -4.71 20.02 9.24
C ILE A 84 -5.17 18.66 9.79
N ILE A 85 -4.64 18.25 10.96
CA ILE A 85 -4.98 16.95 11.56
C ILE A 85 -6.45 16.94 11.99
N GLY A 86 -7.20 15.91 11.60
CA GLY A 86 -8.64 15.82 11.81
C GLY A 86 -9.47 16.47 10.71
N ARG A 87 -8.85 17.19 9.76
CA ARG A 87 -9.57 17.78 8.63
C ARG A 87 -10.05 16.68 7.68
N LYS A 88 -11.29 16.80 7.22
CA LYS A 88 -11.85 15.95 6.17
C LYS A 88 -11.28 16.34 4.81
N MET A 89 -10.91 15.33 4.04
CA MET A 89 -10.46 15.43 2.66
C MET A 89 -11.31 14.50 1.82
N ARG A 90 -11.94 15.04 0.77
CA ARG A 90 -12.66 14.24 -0.21
C ARG A 90 -11.66 13.72 -1.24
N LEU A 91 -11.58 12.41 -1.38
CA LEU A 91 -10.82 11.71 -2.40
C LEU A 91 -11.84 11.02 -3.31
N ASP A 92 -11.86 11.43 -4.57
CA ASP A 92 -12.86 11.03 -5.55
C ASP A 92 -14.28 11.30 -4.99
N SER A 93 -15.07 10.26 -4.71
CA SER A 93 -16.42 10.39 -4.13
C SER A 93 -16.47 10.18 -2.61
N ASP A 94 -15.36 9.77 -1.99
CA ASP A 94 -15.31 9.33 -0.61
C ASP A 94 -14.65 10.37 0.31
N LEU A 95 -15.09 10.40 1.57
CA LEU A 95 -14.53 11.29 2.59
C LEU A 95 -13.56 10.53 3.51
N TYR A 96 -12.37 11.10 3.66
CA TYR A 96 -11.30 10.60 4.53
C TYR A 96 -10.88 11.65 5.55
N THR A 97 -10.21 11.25 6.62
CA THR A 97 -9.63 12.16 7.63
C THR A 97 -8.11 12.16 7.54
N ILE A 98 -7.53 13.36 7.42
CA ILE A 98 -6.08 13.52 7.50
C ILE A 98 -5.65 13.28 8.95
N VAL A 99 -4.94 12.18 9.20
CA VAL A 99 -4.43 11.84 10.54
C VAL A 99 -2.94 12.10 10.71
N GLY A 100 -2.20 12.31 9.61
CA GLY A 100 -0.79 12.59 9.68
C GLY A 100 -0.19 13.24 8.43
N VAL A 101 0.94 13.91 8.62
CA VAL A 101 1.76 14.50 7.56
C VAL A 101 3.16 13.90 7.64
N MET A 102 3.64 13.29 6.55
CA MET A 102 5.00 12.76 6.48
C MET A 102 6.06 13.87 6.47
N PRO A 103 7.26 13.65 7.02
CA PRO A 103 8.32 14.65 7.02
C PRO A 103 8.81 14.98 5.59
N PRO A 104 9.39 16.18 5.37
CA PRO A 104 10.14 16.49 4.16
C PRO A 104 11.14 15.38 3.84
N GLY A 105 11.25 15.02 2.57
CA GLY A 105 12.20 14.00 2.12
C GLY A 105 11.69 12.55 2.26
N PHE A 106 10.63 12.26 3.02
CA PHE A 106 10.04 10.92 3.01
C PHE A 106 9.46 10.60 1.63
N ARG A 107 9.77 9.39 1.12
CA ARG A 107 9.36 8.90 -0.19
C ARG A 107 8.95 7.44 -0.11
N HIS A 108 8.01 7.04 -0.96
CA HIS A 108 7.76 5.62 -1.22
C HIS A 108 9.01 5.03 -1.90
N PRO A 109 9.62 3.97 -1.35
CA PRO A 109 10.87 3.42 -1.90
C PRO A 109 10.67 2.52 -3.13
N GLY A 110 9.42 2.18 -3.48
CA GLY A 110 9.13 1.34 -4.64
C GLY A 110 9.06 2.14 -5.95
N ARG A 111 9.34 1.47 -7.06
CA ARG A 111 9.29 2.03 -8.42
C ARG A 111 7.91 1.91 -9.07
N THR A 112 6.84 1.96 -8.26
CA THR A 112 5.47 1.69 -8.74
C THR A 112 4.74 2.95 -9.19
N LEU A 113 5.30 4.14 -8.94
CA LEU A 113 4.70 5.43 -9.26
C LEU A 113 5.62 6.23 -10.19
N ASN A 114 5.03 7.13 -10.98
CA ASN A 114 5.78 8.03 -11.87
C ASN A 114 6.34 9.24 -11.11
N THR A 115 5.72 9.62 -9.99
CA THR A 115 6.12 10.74 -9.14
C THR A 115 6.02 10.35 -7.67
N ASP A 116 6.35 11.30 -6.79
CA ASP A 116 6.20 11.14 -5.35
C ASP A 116 4.73 10.97 -4.94
N VAL A 117 4.50 10.23 -3.86
CA VAL A 117 3.17 10.07 -3.26
C VAL A 117 2.74 11.37 -2.61
N ASP A 118 1.53 11.81 -2.93
CA ASP A 118 0.85 12.90 -2.27
C ASP A 118 -0.03 12.41 -1.10
N VAL A 119 -0.72 11.28 -1.29
CA VAL A 119 -1.67 10.72 -0.32
C VAL A 119 -1.48 9.21 -0.16
N TRP A 120 -1.35 8.74 1.08
CA TRP A 120 -1.41 7.31 1.42
C TRP A 120 -2.78 6.96 1.98
N ILE A 121 -3.38 5.93 1.40
CA ILE A 121 -4.69 5.41 1.75
C ILE A 121 -4.51 3.96 2.22
N ALA A 122 -5.12 3.58 3.33
CA ALA A 122 -5.03 2.21 3.82
C ALA A 122 -6.27 1.39 3.45
N THR A 123 -6.07 0.09 3.22
CA THR A 123 -7.17 -0.85 3.02
C THR A 123 -6.82 -2.22 3.60
N GLY A 124 -7.82 -2.88 4.19
CA GLY A 124 -7.72 -4.25 4.68
C GLY A 124 -7.67 -5.30 3.56
N PHE A 125 -7.93 -4.93 2.30
CA PHE A 125 -8.01 -5.83 1.14
C PHE A 125 -8.94 -7.05 1.34
N ASN A 126 -9.92 -6.93 2.22
CA ASN A 126 -10.98 -7.88 2.49
C ASN A 126 -12.27 -7.08 2.71
N GLY A 127 -13.44 -7.60 2.33
CA GLY A 127 -14.67 -6.80 2.35
C GLY A 127 -14.77 -5.84 1.16
N LEU A 128 -15.92 -5.21 0.98
CA LEU A 128 -16.18 -4.32 -0.15
C LEU A 128 -15.12 -3.20 -0.25
N PRO A 129 -14.66 -2.84 -1.46
CA PRO A 129 -15.10 -3.34 -2.77
C PRO A 129 -14.38 -4.62 -3.24
N PHE A 130 -13.59 -5.27 -2.38
CA PHE A 130 -12.86 -6.49 -2.73
C PHE A 130 -13.77 -7.73 -2.62
N PRO A 131 -13.57 -8.77 -3.45
CA PRO A 131 -14.38 -9.98 -3.39
C PRO A 131 -14.28 -10.68 -2.03
N VAL A 132 -15.41 -11.19 -1.55
CA VAL A 132 -15.50 -12.03 -0.36
C VAL A 132 -16.23 -13.34 -0.75
N PRO A 133 -15.54 -14.50 -0.74
CA PRO A 133 -14.13 -14.70 -0.39
C PRO A 133 -13.17 -14.12 -1.44
N ALA A 134 -11.91 -13.92 -1.05
CA ALA A 134 -10.89 -13.39 -1.95
C ALA A 134 -10.68 -14.29 -3.17
N VAL A 135 -10.72 -13.71 -4.37
CA VAL A 135 -10.53 -14.41 -5.64
C VAL A 135 -9.08 -14.27 -6.11
N ARG A 136 -8.30 -15.36 -6.01
CA ARG A 136 -6.85 -15.35 -6.33
C ARG A 136 -6.55 -14.98 -7.78
N SER A 137 -7.41 -15.34 -8.72
CA SER A 137 -7.22 -15.07 -10.16
C SER A 137 -7.36 -13.60 -10.54
N GLN A 138 -7.98 -12.74 -9.71
CA GLN A 138 -8.21 -11.33 -10.04
C GLN A 138 -6.96 -10.44 -9.94
N ARG A 139 -5.89 -10.88 -9.25
CA ARG A 139 -4.57 -10.21 -9.20
C ARG A 139 -4.63 -8.69 -8.98
N MET A 140 -5.53 -8.23 -8.12
CA MET A 140 -5.82 -6.80 -7.92
C MET A 140 -4.68 -6.00 -7.26
N ILE A 141 -3.68 -6.67 -6.70
CA ILE A 141 -2.56 -6.04 -6.00
C ILE A 141 -1.33 -6.15 -6.92
N PRO A 142 -0.91 -5.05 -7.57
CA PRO A 142 0.14 -5.09 -8.59
C PRO A 142 1.54 -5.28 -7.98
N ALA A 143 1.73 -4.87 -6.72
CA ALA A 143 3.02 -4.93 -6.05
C ALA A 143 2.88 -5.09 -4.53
N ALA A 144 3.99 -5.50 -3.90
CA ALA A 144 4.13 -5.50 -2.46
C ALA A 144 5.54 -5.03 -2.10
N ILE A 145 5.66 -4.38 -0.95
CA ILE A 145 6.95 -4.13 -0.31
C ILE A 145 7.09 -5.04 0.91
N ALA A 146 8.29 -5.57 1.11
CA ALA A 146 8.54 -6.50 2.19
C ALA A 146 9.89 -6.25 2.85
N ARG A 147 9.95 -6.49 4.16
CA ARG A 147 11.20 -6.52 4.92
C ARG A 147 11.66 -7.96 5.04
N LEU A 148 12.85 -8.27 4.55
CA LEU A 148 13.47 -9.58 4.73
C LEU A 148 13.67 -9.89 6.22
N LYS A 149 13.63 -11.18 6.57
CA LYS A 149 14.10 -11.61 7.89
C LYS A 149 15.60 -11.33 8.05
N PRO A 150 16.06 -11.09 9.29
CA PRO A 150 17.50 -10.95 9.57
C PRO A 150 18.30 -12.13 9.00
N GLY A 151 19.44 -11.84 8.39
CA GLY A 151 20.34 -12.85 7.83
C GLY A 151 19.94 -13.43 6.47
N LEU A 152 18.83 -13.01 5.87
CA LEU A 152 18.48 -13.39 4.50
C LEU A 152 18.92 -12.34 3.49
N THR A 153 19.57 -12.79 2.41
CA THR A 153 19.84 -11.96 1.25
C THR A 153 18.64 -11.96 0.27
N VAL A 154 18.56 -10.95 -0.59
CA VAL A 154 17.56 -10.89 -1.66
C VAL A 154 17.66 -12.12 -2.57
N ALA A 155 18.88 -12.57 -2.90
CA ALA A 155 19.10 -13.75 -3.72
C ALA A 155 18.57 -15.04 -3.06
N GLN A 156 18.80 -15.21 -1.76
CA GLN A 156 18.26 -16.35 -1.01
C GLN A 156 16.72 -16.31 -0.95
N ALA A 157 16.14 -15.14 -0.76
CA ALA A 157 14.69 -14.99 -0.79
C ALA A 157 14.12 -15.29 -2.19
N GLN A 158 14.81 -14.89 -3.26
CA GLN A 158 14.42 -15.13 -4.65
C GLN A 158 14.43 -16.63 -4.94
N ALA A 159 15.51 -17.33 -4.60
CA ALA A 159 15.60 -18.78 -4.78
C ALA A 159 14.48 -19.54 -4.03
N ARG A 160 14.13 -19.10 -2.82
CA ARG A 160 13.00 -19.68 -2.05
C ARG A 160 11.65 -19.44 -2.71
N LEU A 161 11.43 -18.25 -3.28
CA LEU A 161 10.21 -17.96 -4.03
C LEU A 161 10.15 -18.81 -5.30
N ASP A 162 11.24 -18.91 -6.05
CA ASP A 162 11.33 -19.69 -7.29
C ASP A 162 11.06 -21.19 -7.04
N ALA A 163 11.55 -21.74 -5.94
CA ALA A 163 11.27 -23.13 -5.56
C ALA A 163 9.79 -23.37 -5.17
N TYR A 164 9.09 -22.35 -4.68
CA TYR A 164 7.70 -22.47 -4.23
C TYR A 164 6.67 -22.26 -5.33
N ILE A 165 6.98 -21.45 -6.35
CA ILE A 165 6.07 -21.16 -7.46
C ILE A 165 5.51 -22.44 -8.11
N PRO A 166 6.32 -23.46 -8.48
CA PRO A 166 5.81 -24.71 -9.04
C PRO A 166 4.93 -25.52 -8.09
N GLN A 167 5.12 -25.38 -6.76
CA GLN A 167 4.23 -26.00 -5.78
C GLN A 167 2.88 -25.28 -5.74
N LEU A 168 2.89 -23.94 -5.79
CA LEU A 168 1.67 -23.14 -5.81
C LEU A 168 0.82 -23.44 -7.04
N SER A 169 1.43 -23.57 -8.23
CA SER A 169 0.70 -23.90 -9.46
C SER A 169 0.04 -25.28 -9.42
N ARG A 170 0.67 -26.26 -8.74
CA ARG A 170 0.08 -27.59 -8.54
C ARG A 170 -1.08 -27.60 -7.55
N GLU A 171 -1.02 -26.75 -6.53
CA GLU A 171 -2.06 -26.63 -5.49
C GLU A 171 -3.31 -25.87 -6.00
N TYR A 172 -3.12 -24.92 -6.92
CA TYR A 172 -4.17 -24.02 -7.43
C TYR A 172 -4.15 -23.97 -8.97
N LEU A 173 -4.49 -25.10 -9.60
CA LEU A 173 -4.40 -25.28 -11.06
C LEU A 173 -5.29 -24.31 -11.85
N THR A 174 -6.48 -23.99 -11.32
CA THR A 174 -7.45 -23.09 -11.97
C THR A 174 -6.98 -21.64 -11.90
N GLU A 175 -6.33 -21.23 -10.81
CA GLU A 175 -5.89 -19.84 -10.60
C GLU A 175 -4.47 -19.56 -11.13
N TYR A 176 -3.64 -20.61 -11.26
CA TYR A 176 -2.30 -20.53 -11.85
C TYR A 176 -2.10 -21.63 -12.91
N PRO A 177 -2.81 -21.54 -14.06
CA PRO A 177 -2.67 -22.52 -15.13
C PRO A 177 -1.24 -22.52 -15.68
N ALA A 178 -0.75 -23.68 -16.09
CA ALA A 178 0.62 -23.85 -16.59
C ALA A 178 0.97 -22.95 -17.79
N ALA A 179 -0.04 -22.55 -18.58
CA ALA A 179 0.11 -21.64 -19.70
C ALA A 179 0.31 -20.16 -19.27
N ALA A 180 -0.01 -19.79 -18.02
CA ALA A 180 0.18 -18.43 -17.55
C ALA A 180 1.65 -18.19 -17.20
N THR A 181 2.33 -17.33 -17.97
CA THR A 181 3.69 -16.88 -17.67
C THR A 181 3.64 -15.79 -16.58
N TRP A 182 3.87 -16.17 -15.32
CA TRP A 182 4.01 -15.23 -14.21
C TRP A 182 5.22 -15.57 -13.36
N ALA A 183 5.85 -14.54 -12.78
CA ALA A 183 7.01 -14.70 -11.92
C ALA A 183 7.00 -13.64 -10.81
N LEU A 184 7.43 -14.02 -9.60
CA LEU A 184 7.70 -13.09 -8.53
C LEU A 184 9.18 -12.71 -8.56
N ARG A 185 9.44 -11.41 -8.67
CA ARG A 185 10.81 -10.88 -8.76
C ARG A 185 10.97 -9.73 -7.78
N PHE A 186 12.09 -9.75 -7.05
CA PHE A 186 12.55 -8.55 -6.35
C PHE A 186 13.06 -7.54 -7.38
N ARG A 187 12.77 -6.26 -7.16
CA ARG A 187 13.20 -5.14 -7.99
C ARG A 187 13.79 -4.05 -7.12
#